data_AF-A0A7G6Z561-F1
#
_entry.id   AF-A0A7G6Z561-F1
#
_cell.length_a   1.000
_cell.length_b   1.000
_cell.length_c   1.000
_cell.angle_alpha   90.00
_cell.angle_beta   90.00
_cell.angle_gamma   90.00
#
_symmetry.space_group_name_H-M   'P 1'
#
loop_
_entity.id
_entity.type
_entity.pdbx_description
1 polymer ?
#
loop_
_entity_poly.entity_id
_entity_poly.type
_entity_poly.pdbx_seq_one_letter_code
_entity_poly.pdbx_strand_id
1 'polypeptide(L)'
;MHDRFWETVTSPRLIPNAGRNETKLHADMLPPSTHHSNLRGILSWSQWARLSSDTSYAAGGVCEVCDEQSFGPHGKSQRPDCHELWVFERRDGVYVQRLERLIALCKSCHAVQHAGLAATVGTTPMLVATLQRVNGWTRSIAEADLRWAESRYEIMESLEFDLDLSALLSQINIPGYPALVIPAAEREALGLSRQKKSGSETGSALTLFDVGTDDEDESGGKR
;
A
#
# COMPACT_ATOMS: atom_id res chain seq x y z
N MET A 1 -21.64 -19.44 6.76
CA MET A 1 -21.16 -18.87 5.47
C MET A 1 -20.89 -17.37 5.61
N HIS A 2 -21.75 -16.60 6.31
CA HIS A 2 -21.51 -15.18 6.63
C HIS A 2 -20.25 -14.91 7.47
N ASP A 3 -19.91 -15.74 8.46
CA ASP A 3 -18.77 -15.46 9.36
C ASP A 3 -17.42 -15.55 8.64
N ARG A 4 -17.19 -16.62 7.86
CA ARG A 4 -15.95 -16.81 7.07
C ARG A 4 -15.75 -15.75 5.98
N PHE A 5 -16.84 -15.23 5.42
CA PHE A 5 -16.77 -14.12 4.48
C PHE A 5 -16.16 -12.90 5.16
N TRP A 6 -16.67 -12.56 6.33
CA TRP A 6 -16.23 -11.38 7.05
C TRP A 6 -14.85 -11.51 7.67
N GLU A 7 -14.50 -12.68 8.20
CA GLU A 7 -13.14 -12.98 8.65
C GLU A 7 -12.12 -12.71 7.54
N THR A 8 -12.44 -13.05 6.28
CA THR A 8 -11.59 -12.78 5.13
C THR A 8 -11.48 -11.29 4.84
N VAL A 9 -12.61 -10.56 4.82
CA VAL A 9 -12.60 -9.12 4.53
C VAL A 9 -11.89 -8.32 5.63
N THR A 10 -12.12 -8.63 6.90
CA THR A 10 -11.59 -7.86 8.03
C THR A 10 -10.18 -8.27 8.47
N SER A 11 -9.60 -9.33 7.88
CA SER A 11 -8.27 -9.78 8.28
C SER A 11 -7.23 -8.67 8.06
N PRO A 12 -6.45 -8.30 9.10
CA PRO A 12 -5.39 -7.31 8.95
C PRO A 12 -4.32 -7.83 7.98
N ARG A 13 -3.79 -6.93 7.15
CA ARG A 13 -2.73 -7.26 6.17
C ARG A 13 -1.35 -6.77 6.60
N LEU A 14 -1.32 -5.87 7.58
CA LEU A 14 -0.12 -5.41 8.26
C LEU A 14 -0.34 -5.56 9.75
N ILE A 15 0.60 -6.19 10.44
CA ILE A 15 0.56 -6.41 11.88
C ILE A 15 1.84 -5.77 12.45
N PRO A 16 1.88 -4.42 12.52
CA PRO A 16 3.04 -3.74 13.09
C PRO A 16 3.22 -4.15 14.55
N ASN A 17 4.48 -4.29 14.98
CA ASN A 17 4.87 -4.77 16.32
C ASN A 17 4.59 -6.26 16.63
N ALA A 18 4.27 -7.08 15.62
CA ALA A 18 4.22 -8.53 15.79
C ALA A 18 5.55 -9.09 16.33
N GLY A 19 5.46 -10.09 17.19
CA GLY A 19 6.60 -10.76 17.82
C GLY A 19 7.55 -11.39 16.80
N ARG A 20 8.75 -11.78 17.26
CA ARG A 20 9.82 -12.32 16.38
C ARG A 20 9.43 -13.55 15.55
N ASN A 21 8.44 -14.33 15.99
CA ASN A 21 7.97 -15.54 15.32
C ASN A 21 6.51 -15.42 14.86
N GLU A 22 5.96 -14.21 14.85
CA GLU A 22 4.60 -13.93 14.42
C GLU A 22 4.60 -13.41 12.98
N THR A 23 3.48 -13.59 12.30
CA THR A 23 3.32 -13.02 10.96
C THR A 23 3.19 -11.51 11.07
N LYS A 24 3.98 -10.77 10.29
CA LYS A 24 4.01 -9.31 10.31
C LYS A 24 3.40 -8.68 9.06
N LEU A 25 3.56 -9.34 7.92
CA LEU A 25 3.25 -8.81 6.60
C LEU A 25 2.44 -9.81 5.80
N HIS A 26 1.30 -9.41 5.29
CA HIS A 26 0.59 -10.16 4.29
C HIS A 26 0.45 -9.32 3.01
N ALA A 27 0.33 -9.97 1.86
CA ALA A 27 -0.02 -9.30 0.61
C ALA A 27 -1.40 -8.63 0.71
N ASP A 28 -1.55 -7.45 0.11
CA ASP A 28 -2.86 -6.81 -0.01
C ASP A 28 -3.15 -6.33 -1.42
N MET A 29 -4.44 -6.27 -1.71
CA MET A 29 -5.05 -5.80 -2.95
C MET A 29 -6.33 -5.07 -2.57
N LEU A 30 -6.28 -3.74 -2.55
CA LEU A 30 -7.46 -2.93 -2.30
C LEU A 30 -8.49 -3.11 -3.43
N PRO A 31 -9.79 -3.09 -3.15
CA PRO A 31 -10.82 -3.27 -4.17
C PRO A 31 -10.98 -1.99 -5.02
N PRO A 32 -11.47 -2.08 -6.27
CA PRO A 32 -11.55 -0.93 -7.18
C PRO A 32 -12.41 0.21 -6.65
N SER A 33 -13.47 -0.09 -5.88
CA SER A 33 -14.35 0.89 -5.24
C SER A 33 -13.61 1.83 -4.27
N THR A 34 -12.37 1.51 -3.89
CA THR A 34 -11.51 2.33 -3.02
C THR A 34 -10.36 3.00 -3.76
N HIS A 35 -10.06 2.57 -4.99
CA HIS A 35 -9.08 3.24 -5.84
C HIS A 35 -9.66 4.64 -6.13
N HIS A 36 -8.85 5.70 -6.08
CA HIS A 36 -9.27 7.12 -6.21
C HIS A 36 -9.60 7.89 -4.92
N SER A 37 -9.46 7.29 -3.73
CA SER A 37 -9.68 8.00 -2.45
C SER A 37 -8.53 7.79 -1.46
N ASN A 38 -7.30 7.69 -1.98
CA ASN A 38 -6.10 7.74 -1.15
C ASN A 38 -5.80 9.17 -0.70
N LEU A 39 -5.13 9.31 0.45
CA LEU A 39 -4.89 10.63 1.05
C LEU A 39 -4.03 11.52 0.15
N ARG A 40 -3.12 10.94 -0.63
CA ARG A 40 -2.31 11.70 -1.58
C ARG A 40 -3.13 12.37 -2.69
N GLY A 41 -4.28 11.81 -3.06
CA GLY A 41 -5.22 12.39 -4.03
C GLY A 41 -6.16 13.41 -3.40
N ILE A 42 -6.56 13.18 -2.14
CA ILE A 42 -7.51 14.01 -1.41
C ILE A 42 -6.86 15.30 -0.88
N LEU A 43 -5.61 15.22 -0.44
CA LEU A 43 -4.92 16.31 0.25
C LEU A 43 -4.10 17.17 -0.70
N SER A 44 -3.89 18.43 -0.32
CA SER A 44 -2.87 19.26 -0.97
C SER A 44 -1.48 18.65 -0.79
N TRP A 45 -0.56 18.98 -1.71
CA TRP A 45 0.81 18.48 -1.65
C TRP A 45 1.50 18.79 -0.30
N SER A 46 1.29 19.98 0.26
CA SER A 46 1.93 20.39 1.52
C SER A 46 1.37 19.62 2.73
N GLN A 47 0.08 19.33 2.76
CA GLN A 47 -0.54 18.48 3.78
C GLN A 47 0.00 17.05 3.68
N TRP A 48 -0.04 16.46 2.48
CA TRP A 48 0.49 15.11 2.26
C TRP A 48 1.98 15.00 2.60
N ALA A 49 2.80 15.98 2.19
CA ALA A 49 4.23 16.01 2.46
C ALA A 49 4.52 16.09 3.97
N ARG A 50 3.73 16.88 4.72
CA ARG A 50 3.82 16.96 6.19
C ARG A 50 3.50 15.61 6.82
N LEU A 51 2.32 15.04 6.53
CA LEU A 51 1.89 13.76 7.07
C LEU A 51 2.87 12.63 6.77
N SER A 52 3.34 12.56 5.52
CA SER A 52 4.34 11.57 5.11
C SER A 52 5.65 11.74 5.87
N SER A 53 6.06 13.00 6.08
CA SER A 53 7.28 13.29 6.81
C SER A 53 7.16 12.93 8.29
N ASP A 54 6.06 13.31 8.93
CA ASP A 54 5.84 13.05 10.34
C ASP A 54 5.74 11.55 10.61
N THR A 55 5.08 10.80 9.72
CA THR A 55 5.00 9.33 9.78
C THR A 55 6.39 8.68 9.71
N SER A 56 7.21 9.06 8.73
CA SER A 56 8.57 8.54 8.61
C SER A 56 9.46 8.93 9.80
N TYR A 57 9.28 10.12 10.38
CA TYR A 57 10.05 10.58 11.53
C TYR A 57 9.66 9.83 12.81
N ALA A 58 8.35 9.65 13.04
CA ALA A 58 7.82 8.90 14.18
C ALA A 58 8.32 7.44 14.19
N ALA A 59 8.50 6.84 13.02
CA ALA A 59 9.06 5.50 12.84
C ALA A 59 10.61 5.45 12.96
N GLY A 60 11.29 6.54 13.32
CA GLY A 60 12.75 6.58 13.41
C GLY A 60 13.47 6.41 12.07
N GLY A 61 12.78 6.64 10.95
CA GLY A 61 13.34 6.49 9.60
C GLY A 61 13.46 5.05 9.09
N VAL A 62 12.85 4.07 9.76
CA VAL A 62 12.83 2.66 9.33
C VAL A 62 11.41 2.15 9.08
N CYS A 63 11.30 0.96 8.48
CA CYS A 63 10.03 0.28 8.26
C CYS A 63 9.43 -0.22 9.59
N GLU A 64 8.16 0.08 9.87
CA GLU A 64 7.47 -0.36 11.08
C GLU A 64 7.06 -1.85 11.08
N VAL A 65 7.34 -2.56 9.98
CA VAL A 65 7.00 -3.99 9.80
C VAL A 65 8.24 -4.87 9.89
N CYS A 66 9.29 -4.52 9.14
CA CYS A 66 10.50 -5.34 9.05
C CYS A 66 11.71 -4.70 9.76
N ASP A 67 11.55 -3.52 10.36
CA ASP A 67 12.61 -2.79 11.08
C ASP A 67 13.83 -2.39 10.23
N GLU A 68 13.74 -2.52 8.90
CA GLU A 68 14.83 -2.23 7.96
C GLU A 68 14.72 -0.83 7.33
N GLN A 69 15.86 -0.33 6.84
CA GLN A 69 15.91 0.88 6.02
C GLN A 69 15.23 0.69 4.67
N SER A 70 14.73 1.80 4.13
CA SER A 70 14.21 1.86 2.76
C SER A 70 15.33 2.26 1.80
N PHE A 71 15.40 1.59 0.66
CA PHE A 71 16.37 1.89 -0.39
C PHE A 71 15.66 2.32 -1.67
N GLY A 72 16.19 3.34 -2.33
CA GLY A 72 15.73 3.84 -3.61
C GLY A 72 16.57 3.32 -4.78
N PRO A 73 16.42 3.95 -5.96
CA PRO A 73 17.23 3.62 -7.13
C PRO A 73 18.73 3.64 -6.81
N HIS A 74 19.47 2.69 -7.38
CA HIS A 74 20.92 2.49 -7.15
C HIS A 74 21.31 2.21 -5.69
N GLY A 75 20.39 1.66 -4.88
CA GLY A 75 20.69 1.24 -3.50
C GLY A 75 20.90 2.39 -2.52
N LYS A 76 20.51 3.62 -2.87
CA LYS A 76 20.64 4.77 -1.96
C LYS A 76 19.60 4.69 -0.85
N SER A 77 20.04 4.83 0.39
CA SER A 77 19.14 4.92 1.54
C SER A 77 18.20 6.11 1.36
N GLN A 78 16.93 5.89 1.67
CA GLN A 78 15.88 6.90 1.58
C GLN A 78 14.88 6.71 2.74
N ARG A 79 13.99 7.69 2.88
CA ARG A 79 12.90 7.60 3.84
C ARG A 79 11.96 6.44 3.48
N PRO A 80 11.38 5.74 4.47
CA PRO A 80 10.27 4.83 4.21
C PRO A 80 9.10 5.59 3.60
N ASP A 81 8.34 4.89 2.76
CA ASP A 81 7.10 5.41 2.21
C ASP A 81 6.03 5.52 3.30
N CYS A 82 5.19 6.53 3.18
CA CYS A 82 3.98 6.65 3.99
C CYS A 82 2.86 5.86 3.31
N HIS A 83 2.29 4.91 4.03
CA HIS A 83 1.20 4.06 3.58
C HIS A 83 0.00 4.22 4.50
N GLU A 84 -1.22 4.11 3.95
CA GLU A 84 -2.45 4.09 4.73
C GLU A 84 -2.71 2.68 5.29
N LEU A 85 -2.71 2.53 6.62
CA LEU A 85 -3.11 1.27 7.26
C LEU A 85 -4.64 1.20 7.34
N TRP A 86 -5.24 0.38 6.49
CA TRP A 86 -6.69 0.22 6.40
C TRP A 86 -7.22 -0.88 7.31
N VAL A 87 -8.37 -0.62 7.93
CA VAL A 87 -9.23 -1.62 8.58
C VAL A 87 -10.56 -1.62 7.84
N PHE A 88 -11.02 -2.82 7.48
CA PHE A 88 -12.33 -3.02 6.89
C PHE A 88 -13.26 -3.60 7.94
N GLU A 89 -14.46 -3.04 8.06
CA GLU A 89 -15.41 -3.43 9.09
C GLU A 89 -16.86 -3.21 8.64
N ARG A 90 -17.79 -3.71 9.44
CA ARG A 90 -19.22 -3.48 9.27
C ARG A 90 -19.74 -2.67 10.45
N ARG A 91 -20.32 -1.51 10.18
CA ARG A 91 -20.94 -0.63 11.19
C ARG A 91 -22.36 -0.34 10.78
N ASP A 92 -23.32 -0.56 11.68
CA ASP A 92 -24.75 -0.23 11.45
C ASP A 92 -25.32 -0.74 10.11
N GLY A 93 -24.85 -1.90 9.65
CA GLY A 93 -25.30 -2.53 8.41
C GLY A 93 -24.53 -2.11 7.14
N VAL A 94 -23.72 -1.05 7.19
CA VAL A 94 -22.86 -0.60 6.07
C VAL A 94 -21.42 -1.13 6.20
N TYR A 95 -20.71 -1.17 5.08
CA TYR A 95 -19.30 -1.55 5.05
C TYR A 95 -18.43 -0.28 5.08
N VAL A 96 -17.36 -0.32 5.87
CA VAL A 96 -16.49 0.84 6.10
C VAL A 96 -15.06 0.43 5.85
N GLN A 97 -14.35 1.23 5.04
CA GLN A 97 -12.90 1.25 4.97
C GLN A 97 -12.43 2.41 5.86
N ARG A 98 -11.88 2.06 7.01
CA ARG A 98 -11.38 3.03 7.98
C ARG A 98 -9.87 3.10 7.95
N LEU A 99 -9.34 4.32 7.96
CA LEU A 99 -7.94 4.56 8.24
C LEU A 99 -7.68 4.32 9.73
N GLU A 100 -6.87 3.31 10.05
CA GLU A 100 -6.39 3.11 11.42
C GLU A 100 -5.34 4.17 11.76
N ARG A 101 -4.31 4.28 10.91
CA ARG A 101 -3.25 5.28 10.99
C ARG A 101 -2.43 5.31 9.70
N LEU A 102 -1.53 6.27 9.60
CA LEU A 102 -0.42 6.20 8.65
C LEU A 102 0.68 5.30 9.20
N ILE A 103 1.34 4.56 8.32
CA ILE A 103 2.43 3.64 8.65
C ILE A 103 3.62 3.84 7.71
N ALA A 104 4.84 3.78 8.25
CA ALA A 104 6.08 3.88 7.48
C ALA A 104 6.53 2.49 6.98
N LEU A 105 6.65 2.32 5.66
CA LEU A 105 7.05 1.06 5.03
C LEU A 105 8.29 1.24 4.15
N CYS A 106 9.23 0.28 4.19
CA CYS A 106 10.27 0.22 3.16
C CYS A 106 9.65 -0.14 1.80
N LYS A 107 10.34 0.17 0.69
CA LYS A 107 9.85 -0.09 -0.67
C LYS A 107 9.37 -1.53 -0.89
N SER A 108 10.11 -2.52 -0.37
CA SER A 108 9.74 -3.93 -0.52
C SER A 108 8.46 -4.28 0.23
N CYS A 109 8.31 -3.86 1.50
CA CYS A 109 7.09 -4.11 2.27
C CYS A 109 5.89 -3.36 1.68
N HIS A 110 6.11 -2.13 1.21
CA HIS A 110 5.08 -1.33 0.57
C HIS A 110 4.57 -1.99 -0.73
N ALA A 111 5.48 -2.55 -1.55
CA ALA A 111 5.10 -3.26 -2.77
C ALA A 111 4.20 -4.48 -2.49
N VAL A 112 4.39 -5.16 -1.36
CA VAL A 112 3.54 -6.30 -0.94
C VAL A 112 2.10 -5.87 -0.64
N GLN A 113 1.88 -4.65 -0.14
CA GLN A 113 0.53 -4.07 0.04
C GLN A 113 -0.14 -3.64 -1.27
N HIS A 114 0.63 -3.61 -2.37
CA HIS A 114 0.15 -3.27 -3.71
C HIS A 114 0.34 -4.45 -4.68
N ALA A 115 0.04 -5.66 -4.20
CA ALA A 115 0.28 -6.89 -4.95
C ALA A 115 -0.53 -6.99 -6.25
N GLY A 116 -1.68 -6.30 -6.34
CA GLY A 116 -2.52 -6.29 -7.54
C GLY A 116 -1.84 -5.73 -8.78
N LEU A 117 -0.77 -4.94 -8.63
CA LEU A 117 0.03 -4.43 -9.75
C LEU A 117 1.15 -5.40 -10.18
N ALA A 118 1.56 -6.30 -9.29
CA ALA A 118 2.76 -7.10 -9.48
C ALA A 118 2.63 -8.17 -10.56
N ALA A 119 1.42 -8.76 -10.72
CA ALA A 119 1.15 -9.71 -11.79
C ALA A 119 1.28 -9.06 -13.18
N THR A 120 0.84 -7.81 -13.32
CA THR A 120 0.92 -7.06 -14.59
C THR A 120 2.34 -6.62 -14.93
N VAL A 121 3.19 -6.35 -13.93
CA VAL A 121 4.55 -5.83 -14.12
C VAL A 121 5.61 -6.93 -13.99
N GLY A 122 5.23 -8.18 -13.69
CA GLY A 122 6.15 -9.31 -13.57
C GLY A 122 6.98 -9.32 -12.28
N THR A 123 6.58 -8.60 -11.24
CA THR A 123 7.35 -8.44 -9.99
C THR A 123 6.93 -9.42 -8.88
N THR A 124 6.06 -10.39 -9.17
CA THR A 124 5.63 -11.43 -8.22
C THR A 124 6.77 -12.14 -7.48
N PRO A 125 7.90 -12.52 -8.13
CA PRO A 125 9.02 -13.15 -7.42
C PRO A 125 9.61 -12.29 -6.30
N MET A 126 9.65 -10.96 -6.49
CA MET A 126 10.13 -10.02 -5.47
C MET A 126 9.18 -9.95 -4.26
N LEU A 127 7.86 -10.01 -4.49
CA LEU A 127 6.87 -10.04 -3.41
C LEU A 127 7.00 -11.32 -2.58
N VAL A 128 7.13 -12.46 -3.24
CA VAL A 128 7.35 -13.76 -2.59
C VAL A 128 8.62 -13.72 -1.74
N ALA A 129 9.75 -13.25 -2.30
CA ALA A 129 10.99 -13.14 -1.55
C ALA A 129 10.87 -12.22 -0.32
N THR A 130 10.12 -11.12 -0.44
CA THR A 130 9.86 -10.20 0.68
C THR A 130 9.03 -10.87 1.77
N LEU A 131 7.94 -11.56 1.42
CA LEU A 131 7.10 -12.30 2.37
C LEU A 131 7.89 -13.40 3.10
N GLN A 132 8.72 -14.15 2.37
CA GLN A 132 9.59 -15.18 2.96
C GLN A 132 10.57 -14.57 3.97
N ARG A 133 11.23 -13.47 3.60
CA ARG A 133 12.21 -12.80 4.45
C ARG A 133 11.58 -12.20 5.70
N VAL A 134 10.45 -11.50 5.56
CA VAL A 134 9.82 -10.75 6.66
C VAL A 134 9.14 -11.69 7.66
N ASN A 135 8.48 -12.75 7.19
CA ASN A 135 7.72 -13.67 8.05
C ASN A 135 8.44 -14.99 8.35
N GLY A 136 9.60 -15.26 7.74
CA GLY A 136 10.25 -16.58 7.82
C GLY A 136 9.47 -17.69 7.09
N TRP A 137 8.63 -17.33 6.13
CA TRP A 137 7.78 -18.27 5.41
C TRP A 137 8.51 -19.08 4.35
N THR A 138 7.99 -20.28 4.07
CA THR A 138 8.35 -21.00 2.85
C THR A 138 7.74 -20.29 1.64
N ARG A 139 8.31 -20.53 0.45
CA ARG A 139 7.78 -20.03 -0.81
C ARG A 139 6.32 -20.41 -1.02
N SER A 140 5.94 -21.65 -0.68
CA SER A 140 4.56 -22.12 -0.83
C SER A 140 3.55 -21.35 0.03
N ILE A 141 3.94 -20.96 1.25
CA ILE A 141 3.10 -20.15 2.15
C ILE A 141 2.98 -18.72 1.60
N ALA A 142 4.09 -18.13 1.15
CA ALA A 142 4.07 -16.79 0.55
C ALA A 142 3.21 -16.71 -0.72
N GLU A 143 3.31 -17.71 -1.60
CA GLU A 143 2.45 -17.80 -2.79
C GLU A 143 0.98 -18.06 -2.43
N ALA A 144 0.72 -18.82 -1.36
CA ALA A 144 -0.64 -19.02 -0.86
C ALA A 144 -1.24 -17.72 -0.31
N ASP A 145 -0.45 -16.88 0.36
CA ASP A 145 -0.90 -15.58 0.86
C ASP A 145 -1.21 -14.60 -0.28
N LEU A 146 -0.44 -14.61 -1.38
CA LEU A 146 -0.76 -13.84 -2.57
C LEU A 146 -2.10 -14.25 -3.20
N ARG A 147 -2.34 -15.57 -3.34
CA ARG A 147 -3.63 -16.08 -3.82
C ARG A 147 -4.77 -15.73 -2.86
N TRP A 148 -4.51 -15.76 -1.57
CA TRP A 148 -5.49 -15.35 -0.57
C TRP A 148 -5.85 -13.86 -0.70
N ALA A 149 -4.86 -12.99 -0.96
CA ALA A 149 -5.08 -11.57 -1.19
C ALA A 149 -5.93 -11.33 -2.45
N GLU A 150 -5.72 -12.10 -3.51
CA GLU A 150 -6.55 -12.09 -4.72
C GLU A 150 -7.99 -12.54 -4.42
N SER A 151 -8.19 -13.65 -3.70
CA SER A 151 -9.54 -14.09 -3.29
C SER A 151 -10.23 -13.05 -2.40
N ARG A 152 -9.50 -12.39 -1.50
CA ARG A 152 -10.05 -11.29 -0.70
C ARG A 152 -10.47 -10.11 -1.58
N TYR A 153 -9.65 -9.75 -2.57
CA TYR A 153 -9.98 -8.72 -3.55
C TYR A 153 -11.27 -9.06 -4.33
N GLU A 154 -11.39 -10.29 -4.86
CA GLU A 154 -12.58 -10.75 -5.59
C GLU A 154 -13.85 -10.67 -4.72
N ILE A 155 -13.73 -11.01 -3.43
CA ILE A 155 -14.83 -10.88 -2.46
C ILE A 155 -15.24 -9.41 -2.31
N MET A 156 -14.27 -8.50 -2.25
CA MET A 156 -14.51 -7.08 -2.01
C MET A 156 -14.88 -6.29 -3.26
N GLU A 157 -14.65 -6.81 -4.47
CA GLU A 157 -14.82 -6.06 -5.72
C GLU A 157 -16.27 -5.58 -5.93
N SER A 158 -17.23 -6.33 -5.40
CA SER A 158 -18.67 -6.04 -5.48
C SER A 158 -19.20 -5.23 -4.28
N LEU A 159 -18.32 -4.85 -3.35
CA LEU A 159 -18.69 -4.13 -2.14
C LEU A 159 -18.36 -2.65 -2.27
N GLU A 160 -19.28 -1.85 -1.74
CA GLU A 160 -19.10 -0.42 -1.57
C GLU A 160 -18.72 -0.12 -0.12
N PHE A 161 -17.74 0.76 0.08
CA PHE A 161 -17.22 1.07 1.41
C PHE A 161 -17.30 2.57 1.67
N ASP A 162 -17.96 2.95 2.76
CA ASP A 162 -17.80 4.29 3.31
C ASP A 162 -16.33 4.50 3.70
N LEU A 163 -15.82 5.70 3.48
CA LEU A 163 -14.47 6.08 3.85
C LEU A 163 -14.49 6.76 5.22
N ASP A 164 -13.79 6.20 6.19
CA ASP A 164 -13.61 6.80 7.51
C ASP A 164 -12.14 7.23 7.69
N LEU A 165 -11.89 8.54 7.62
CA LEU A 165 -10.59 9.16 7.86
C LEU A 165 -10.52 9.86 9.23
N SER A 166 -11.41 9.50 10.16
CA SER A 166 -11.53 10.18 11.46
C SER A 166 -10.25 10.14 12.30
N ALA A 167 -9.35 9.18 12.06
CA ALA A 167 -8.01 9.11 12.65
C ALA A 167 -7.16 10.38 12.38
N LEU A 168 -7.53 11.19 11.39
CA LEU A 168 -6.84 12.44 11.01
C LEU A 168 -7.64 13.70 11.35
N LEU A 169 -8.70 13.63 12.16
CA LEU A 169 -9.57 14.77 12.50
C LEU A 169 -8.82 16.02 13.00
N SER A 170 -7.73 15.84 13.75
CA SER A 170 -6.91 16.94 14.26
C SER A 170 -5.87 17.46 13.27
N GLN A 171 -5.72 16.81 12.11
CA GLN A 171 -4.62 17.03 11.17
C GLN A 171 -5.09 17.53 9.80
N ILE A 172 -6.31 17.17 9.38
CA ILE A 172 -6.85 17.53 8.06
C ILE A 172 -8.29 18.04 8.18
N ASN A 173 -8.71 18.76 7.14
CA ASN A 173 -10.09 19.18 6.95
C ASN A 173 -10.46 18.95 5.49
N ILE A 174 -11.57 18.24 5.26
CA ILE A 174 -12.14 18.03 3.92
C ILE A 174 -13.45 18.84 3.86
N PRO A 175 -13.55 19.86 3.00
CA PRO A 175 -14.80 20.62 2.83
C PRO A 175 -15.98 19.69 2.51
N GLY A 176 -17.10 19.89 3.21
CA GLY A 176 -18.28 19.02 3.11
C GLY A 176 -18.29 17.82 4.06
N TYR A 177 -17.14 17.42 4.60
CA TYR A 177 -17.00 16.24 5.47
C TYR A 177 -16.25 16.58 6.77
N PRO A 178 -16.83 17.41 7.67
CA PRO A 178 -16.15 17.83 8.91
C PRO A 178 -15.86 16.68 9.89
N ALA A 179 -16.63 15.59 9.81
CA ALA A 179 -16.39 14.36 10.58
C ALA A 179 -15.39 13.42 9.90
N LEU A 180 -14.93 13.74 8.69
CA LEU A 180 -14.05 12.91 7.85
C LEU A 180 -14.60 11.51 7.57
N VAL A 181 -15.93 11.38 7.54
CA VAL A 181 -16.65 10.19 7.10
C VAL A 181 -17.34 10.53 5.78
N ILE A 182 -17.00 9.81 4.72
CA ILE A 182 -17.49 10.05 3.36
C ILE A 182 -18.26 8.82 2.89
N PRO A 183 -19.56 8.96 2.57
CA PRO A 183 -20.36 7.85 2.05
C PRO A 183 -19.75 7.27 0.78
N ALA A 184 -19.89 5.96 0.56
CA ALA A 184 -19.33 5.27 -0.60
C ALA A 184 -19.72 5.94 -1.93
N ALA A 185 -21.00 6.33 -2.06
CA ALA A 185 -21.55 7.02 -3.23
C ALA A 185 -20.94 8.41 -3.51
N GLU A 186 -20.26 9.01 -2.53
CA GLU A 186 -19.67 10.34 -2.64
C GLU A 186 -18.14 10.31 -2.78
N ARG A 187 -17.51 9.13 -2.69
CA ARG A 187 -16.04 9.00 -2.74
C ARG A 187 -15.43 9.48 -4.04
N GLU A 188 -16.13 9.32 -5.17
CA GLU A 188 -15.67 9.79 -6.47
C GLU A 188 -15.48 11.32 -6.52
N ALA A 189 -16.26 12.06 -5.71
CA ALA A 189 -16.17 13.51 -5.63
C ALA A 189 -14.90 14.01 -4.93
N LEU A 190 -14.19 13.15 -4.19
CA LEU A 190 -12.97 13.53 -3.45
C LEU A 190 -11.74 13.77 -4.33
N GLY A 191 -11.76 13.36 -5.61
CA GLY A 191 -10.73 13.74 -6.58
C GLY A 191 -9.91 12.57 -7.15
N LEU A 192 -9.97 12.50 -8.48
CA LEU A 192 -9.41 11.49 -9.39
C LEU A 192 -7.89 11.33 -9.26
N SER A 193 -7.44 10.20 -8.72
CA SER A 193 -6.01 9.81 -8.74
C SER A 193 -5.44 9.51 -10.14
N ARG A 194 -6.11 9.88 -11.25
CA ARG A 194 -5.66 9.62 -12.63
C ARG A 194 -5.84 10.74 -13.68
N GLN A 195 -6.27 11.96 -13.33
CA GLN A 195 -6.25 13.07 -14.30
C GLN A 195 -5.12 14.06 -13.99
N LYS A 196 -3.92 13.78 -14.50
CA LYS A 196 -2.89 14.80 -14.73
C LYS A 196 -2.39 14.70 -16.17
N LYS A 197 -2.74 15.75 -16.94
CA LYS A 197 -2.26 16.20 -18.26
C LYS A 197 -2.95 15.64 -19.53
N SER A 198 -3.98 16.35 -19.99
CA SER A 198 -4.04 16.77 -21.40
C SER A 198 -3.74 18.28 -21.43
N GLY A 199 -2.46 18.61 -21.62
CA GLY A 199 -1.94 19.97 -21.66
C GLY A 199 -0.46 19.87 -21.93
N SER A 200 -0.09 20.10 -23.18
CA SER A 200 1.24 19.98 -23.75
C SER A 200 2.31 20.67 -22.90
N GLU A 201 3.38 19.94 -22.58
CA GLU A 201 4.76 20.42 -22.70
C GLU A 201 5.71 19.26 -22.36
N THR A 202 6.66 19.05 -23.27
CA THR A 202 7.67 18.00 -23.29
C THR A 202 8.51 17.98 -22.01
N GLY A 203 8.64 16.82 -21.37
CA GLY A 203 9.57 16.65 -20.26
C GLY A 203 9.40 15.34 -19.48
N SER A 204 10.28 14.38 -19.79
CA SER A 204 10.74 13.24 -18.98
C SER A 204 9.69 12.44 -18.19
N ALA A 205 9.36 11.25 -18.70
CA ALA A 205 8.65 10.21 -17.96
C ALA A 205 9.57 9.68 -16.84
N LEU A 206 9.19 9.90 -15.57
CA LEU A 206 9.75 9.17 -14.44
C LEU A 206 9.22 7.74 -14.48
N THR A 207 10.04 6.82 -14.96
CA THR A 207 9.84 5.38 -14.89
C THR A 207 9.94 4.93 -13.43
N LEU A 208 8.85 4.36 -12.91
CA LEU A 208 8.95 3.45 -11.77
C LEU A 208 9.61 2.16 -12.29
N PHE A 209 10.66 1.73 -11.58
CA PHE A 209 11.45 0.51 -11.84
C PHE A 209 12.37 0.58 -13.06
N ASP A 210 13.55 1.19 -12.86
CA ASP A 210 14.72 0.87 -13.69
C ASP A 210 15.36 -0.39 -13.08
N VAL A 211 14.94 -1.55 -13.58
CA VAL A 211 15.59 -2.83 -13.30
C VAL A 211 16.78 -2.89 -14.25
N GLY A 212 17.94 -2.49 -13.74
CA GLY A 212 19.21 -2.70 -14.45
C GLY A 212 19.39 -4.20 -14.67
N THR A 213 19.36 -4.61 -15.93
CA THR A 213 19.91 -5.88 -16.38
C THR A 213 21.42 -5.69 -16.44
N ASP A 214 22.14 -6.23 -15.46
CA ASP A 214 23.58 -6.44 -15.57
C ASP A 214 23.79 -7.62 -16.54
N ASP A 215 24.29 -7.33 -17.74
CA ASP A 215 24.87 -8.34 -18.62
C ASP A 215 26.23 -8.74 -18.04
N GLU A 216 26.38 -10.04 -17.76
CA GLU A 216 27.61 -10.67 -17.32
C GLU A 216 28.70 -10.63 -18.40
N ASP A 217 29.93 -10.52 -17.91
CA ASP A 217 31.20 -10.70 -18.61
C ASP A 217 31.22 -11.89 -19.58
N GLU A 218 31.75 -11.68 -20.80
CA GLU A 218 32.52 -12.73 -21.47
C GLU A 218 33.87 -12.20 -21.96
N SER A 219 34.90 -12.80 -21.38
CA SER A 219 36.32 -12.60 -21.58
C SER A 219 36.83 -13.01 -22.96
N GLY A 220 37.82 -12.27 -23.47
CA GLY A 220 38.78 -12.73 -24.48
C GLY A 220 39.19 -11.59 -25.41
N GLY A 221 40.45 -11.22 -25.64
CA GLY A 221 41.73 -11.84 -25.39
C GLY A 221 42.70 -11.22 -26.39
N LYS A 222 43.85 -10.73 -25.92
CA LYS A 222 45.09 -10.37 -26.64
C LYS A 222 45.04 -10.34 -28.19
N ARG A 223 45.27 -9.18 -28.78
CA ARG A 223 46.51 -8.79 -29.49
C ARG A 223 46.48 -7.31 -29.86
#